data_AF-A0A9J6Q6N7-F1
#
_entry.id   AF-A0A9J6Q6N7-F1
#
_cell.length_a   1.000
_cell.length_b   1.000
_cell.length_c   1.000
_cell.angle_alpha   90.00
_cell.angle_beta   90.00
_cell.angle_gamma   90.00
#
_symmetry.space_group_name_H-M   'P 1'
#
loop_
_entity.id
_entity.type
_entity.pdbx_description
1 polymer ?
#
loop_
_entity_poly.entity_id
_entity_poly.type
_entity_poly.pdbx_seq_one_letter_code
_entity_poly.pdbx_strand_id
1 'polypeptide(L)'
;MFKKLIISVVLSSFVAAPAFAISANYRAQLERSGCTQQTELDGTCNIHKTKAENQKAAKASAATSGDRAELENFLRDSVRGQKTDDAYSALEGYGFKNNQPLIWVKGKQKVTLKVNSADVVTSATSAH
;
A
#
# COMPACT_ATOMS: atom_id res chain seq x y z
N MET A 1 -1.24 27.88 52.07
CA MET A 1 -2.70 28.12 52.15
C MET A 1 -3.35 27.15 51.18
N PHE A 2 -3.65 25.93 51.64
CA PHE A 2 -4.96 25.48 52.14
C PHE A 2 -6.06 25.33 51.07
N LYS A 3 -6.36 24.05 50.80
CA LYS A 3 -7.68 23.46 50.48
C LYS A 3 -8.45 24.10 49.33
N LYS A 4 -8.44 23.45 48.16
CA LYS A 4 -9.67 23.07 47.42
C LYS A 4 -9.47 21.72 46.72
N LEU A 5 -9.65 20.67 47.51
CA LEU A 5 -9.87 19.30 47.08
C LEU A 5 -11.41 19.15 46.97
N ILE A 6 -11.98 19.31 45.77
CA ILE A 6 -13.37 18.92 45.45
C ILE A 6 -13.33 18.36 44.03
N ILE A 7 -13.14 17.04 43.92
CA ILE A 7 -14.21 16.08 43.57
C ILE A 7 -14.74 16.35 42.16
N SER A 8 -14.14 15.64 41.21
CA SER A 8 -14.76 15.27 39.95
C SER A 8 -14.20 13.90 39.58
N VAL A 9 -14.57 12.89 40.38
CA VAL A 9 -14.47 11.50 39.94
C VAL A 9 -15.56 11.34 38.88
N VAL A 10 -15.23 11.73 37.65
CA VAL A 10 -16.00 11.28 36.49
C VAL A 10 -15.69 9.80 36.37
N LEU A 11 -16.61 9.00 36.92
CA LEU A 11 -16.73 7.59 36.70
C LEU A 11 -16.98 7.37 35.20
N SER A 12 -15.91 7.39 34.40
CA SER A 12 -15.93 6.89 33.03
C SER A 12 -16.02 5.38 33.12
N SER A 13 -17.24 4.88 33.33
CA SER A 13 -17.60 3.50 33.07
C SER A 13 -17.19 3.20 31.63
N PHE A 14 -16.04 2.53 31.46
CA PHE A 14 -15.74 1.82 30.22
C PHE A 14 -16.84 0.78 30.07
N VAL A 15 -17.88 1.11 29.31
CA VAL A 15 -18.81 0.12 28.80
C VAL A 15 -17.99 -0.70 27.81
N ALA A 16 -17.37 -1.77 28.28
CA ALA A 16 -16.89 -2.83 27.41
C ALA A 16 -18.14 -3.41 26.74
N ALA A 17 -18.48 -2.88 25.57
CA ALA A 17 -19.54 -3.43 24.75
C ALA A 17 -19.27 -4.93 24.56
N PRO A 18 -20.32 -5.77 24.62
CA PRO A 18 -20.16 -7.22 24.56
C PRO A 18 -19.36 -7.59 23.31
N ALA A 19 -18.32 -8.41 23.54
CA ALA A 19 -17.58 -9.09 22.50
C ALA A 19 -18.58 -9.58 21.44
N PHE A 20 -18.44 -9.08 20.21
CA PHE A 20 -19.30 -9.42 19.08
C PHE A 20 -19.62 -10.92 19.15
N ALA A 21 -20.90 -11.26 19.29
CA ALA A 21 -21.34 -12.65 19.21
C ALA A 21 -21.15 -13.10 17.76
N ILE A 22 -19.91 -13.48 17.41
CA ILE A 22 -19.54 -14.01 16.11
C ILE A 22 -20.40 -15.27 15.94
N SER A 23 -21.31 -15.27 14.97
CA SER A 23 -22.16 -16.43 14.73
C SER A 23 -21.30 -17.66 14.47
N ALA A 24 -21.75 -18.85 14.90
CA ALA A 24 -21.01 -20.10 14.64
C ALA A 24 -20.71 -20.29 13.15
N ASN A 25 -21.64 -19.87 12.29
CA ASN A 25 -21.46 -19.87 10.84
C ASN A 25 -20.38 -18.90 10.37
N TYR A 26 -20.30 -17.69 10.94
CA TYR A 26 -19.27 -16.72 10.58
C TYR A 26 -17.89 -17.19 11.07
N ARG A 27 -17.79 -17.83 12.26
CA ARG A 27 -16.56 -18.50 12.71
C ARG A 27 -16.09 -19.59 11.74
N ALA A 28 -17.01 -20.48 11.35
CA ALA A 28 -16.69 -21.55 10.41
C ALA A 28 -16.22 -21.01 9.05
N GLN A 29 -16.81 -19.89 8.60
CA GLN A 29 -16.39 -19.23 7.37
C GLN A 29 -15.00 -18.61 7.47
N LEU A 30 -14.66 -17.95 8.60
CA LEU A 30 -13.32 -17.42 8.85
C LEU A 30 -12.27 -18.56 8.85
N GLU A 31 -12.56 -19.68 9.52
CA GLU A 31 -11.67 -20.84 9.56
C GLU A 31 -11.46 -21.48 8.18
N ARG A 32 -12.53 -21.67 7.40
CA ARG A 32 -12.48 -22.22 6.03
C ARG A 32 -11.71 -21.31 5.06
N SER A 33 -11.95 -20.01 5.14
CA SER A 33 -11.30 -19.01 4.29
C SER A 33 -9.87 -18.67 4.75
N GLY A 34 -9.51 -19.06 5.98
CA GLY A 34 -8.24 -18.69 6.61
C GLY A 34 -8.13 -17.22 7.00
N CYS A 35 -9.26 -16.49 7.01
CA CYS A 35 -9.32 -15.09 7.39
C CYS A 35 -9.46 -14.92 8.90
N THR A 36 -9.01 -13.78 9.40
CA THR A 36 -9.39 -13.24 10.71
C THR A 36 -10.45 -12.15 10.53
N GLN A 37 -11.15 -11.77 11.59
CA GLN A 37 -12.07 -10.63 11.53
C GLN A 37 -11.37 -9.34 11.08
N GLN A 38 -10.13 -9.11 11.51
CA GLN A 38 -9.37 -7.93 11.11
C GLN A 38 -9.06 -7.93 9.61
N THR A 39 -8.56 -9.05 9.10
CA THR A 39 -8.18 -9.19 7.68
C THR A 39 -9.38 -9.23 6.72
N GLU A 40 -10.56 -9.56 7.24
CA GLU A 40 -11.80 -9.46 6.48
C GLU A 40 -12.29 -8.01 6.46
N LEU A 41 -12.29 -7.34 7.61
CA LEU A 41 -12.64 -5.94 7.76
C LEU A 41 -11.74 -4.99 6.97
N ASP A 42 -10.43 -5.26 6.90
CA ASP A 42 -9.47 -4.47 6.13
C ASP A 42 -9.47 -4.82 4.61
N GLY A 43 -10.28 -5.80 4.21
CA GLY A 43 -10.43 -6.25 2.82
C GLY A 43 -9.23 -7.04 2.27
N THR A 44 -8.22 -7.36 3.09
CA THR A 44 -7.03 -8.10 2.65
C THR A 44 -7.29 -9.61 2.48
N CYS A 45 -8.36 -10.11 3.08
CA CYS A 45 -8.78 -11.51 3.03
C CYS A 45 -10.29 -11.61 2.76
N ASN A 46 -10.69 -12.38 1.74
CA ASN A 46 -12.09 -12.52 1.36
C ASN A 46 -12.69 -13.80 1.97
N ILE A 47 -13.69 -13.64 2.82
CA ILE A 47 -14.31 -14.76 3.55
C ILE A 47 -15.07 -15.76 2.65
N HIS A 48 -15.46 -15.34 1.45
CA HIS A 48 -16.12 -16.20 0.46
C HIS A 48 -15.13 -17.01 -0.39
N LYS A 49 -13.82 -16.75 -0.28
CA LYS A 49 -12.76 -17.50 -0.98
C LYS A 49 -12.20 -18.63 -0.12
N THR A 50 -11.54 -19.59 -0.77
CA THR A 50 -10.79 -20.62 -0.06
C THR A 50 -9.51 -20.06 0.54
N LYS A 51 -9.00 -20.74 1.58
CA LYS A 51 -7.69 -20.43 2.17
C LYS A 51 -6.56 -20.36 1.14
N ALA A 52 -6.54 -21.29 0.16
CA ALA A 52 -5.52 -21.31 -0.87
C ALA A 52 -5.60 -20.08 -1.79
N GLU A 53 -6.80 -19.65 -2.18
CA GLU A 53 -6.99 -18.45 -3.00
C GLU A 53 -6.60 -17.17 -2.25
N ASN A 54 -6.98 -17.05 -0.97
CA ASN A 54 -6.58 -15.91 -0.14
C ASN A 54 -5.06 -15.87 0.06
N GLN A 55 -4.42 -17.01 0.27
CA GLN A 55 -2.95 -17.08 0.35
C GLN A 55 -2.27 -16.73 -0.98
N LYS A 56 -2.85 -17.10 -2.12
CA LYS A 56 -2.34 -16.71 -3.44
C LYS A 56 -2.48 -15.20 -3.66
N ALA A 57 -3.62 -14.63 -3.29
CA ALA A 57 -3.85 -13.19 -3.36
C ALA A 57 -2.87 -12.41 -2.47
N ALA A 58 -2.67 -12.85 -1.23
CA ALA A 58 -1.70 -12.26 -0.30
C ALA A 58 -0.26 -12.33 -0.82
N LYS A 59 0.12 -13.43 -1.46
CA LYS A 59 1.44 -13.54 -2.11
C LYS A 59 1.58 -12.60 -3.31
N ALA A 60 0.55 -12.48 -4.14
CA ALA A 60 0.57 -11.58 -5.28
C ALA A 60 0.62 -10.10 -4.86
N SER A 61 -0.11 -9.72 -3.81
CA SER A 61 -0.06 -8.36 -3.26
C SER A 61 1.30 -8.06 -2.63
N ALA A 62 1.89 -9.01 -1.89
CA ALA A 62 3.22 -8.85 -1.31
C ALA A 62 4.34 -8.72 -2.36
N ALA A 63 4.28 -9.50 -3.45
CA ALA A 63 5.22 -9.34 -4.57
C ALA A 63 5.08 -7.96 -5.21
N THR A 64 3.85 -7.52 -5.46
CA THR A 64 3.58 -6.21 -6.08
C THR A 64 4.01 -5.05 -5.18
N SER A 65 3.84 -5.16 -3.85
CA SER A 65 4.21 -4.08 -2.92
C SER A 65 5.72 -3.93 -2.78
N GLY A 66 6.47 -5.03 -2.74
CA GLY A 66 7.94 -5.03 -2.78
C GLY A 66 8.47 -4.37 -4.06
N ASP A 67 7.99 -4.84 -5.22
CA ASP A 67 8.38 -4.29 -6.52
C ASP A 67 8.03 -2.81 -6.66
N ARG A 68 6.90 -2.37 -6.09
CA ARG A 68 6.49 -0.96 -6.08
C ARG A 68 7.40 -0.10 -5.21
N ALA A 69 7.76 -0.56 -4.01
CA ALA A 69 8.64 0.19 -3.12
C ALA A 69 10.05 0.34 -3.70
N GLU A 70 10.58 -0.72 -4.32
CA GLU A 70 11.86 -0.69 -5.02
C GLU A 70 11.83 0.30 -6.20
N LEU A 71 10.79 0.22 -7.03
CA LEU A 71 10.61 1.16 -8.14
C LEU A 71 10.57 2.61 -7.65
N GLU A 72 9.78 2.92 -6.61
CA GLU A 72 9.68 4.29 -6.09
C GLU A 72 11.01 4.82 -5.52
N ASN A 73 11.80 3.95 -4.88
CA ASN A 73 13.15 4.31 -4.43
C ASN A 73 14.06 4.62 -5.61
N PHE A 74 14.07 3.76 -6.63
CA PHE A 74 14.83 4.00 -7.86
C PHE A 74 14.41 5.32 -8.54
N LEU A 75 13.11 5.58 -8.69
CA LEU A 75 12.62 6.82 -9.27
C LEU A 75 13.03 8.06 -8.47
N ARG A 76 13.13 7.94 -7.13
CA ARG A 76 13.62 9.01 -6.27
C ARG A 76 15.10 9.28 -6.50
N ASP A 77 15.91 8.23 -6.49
CA ASP A 77 17.34 8.34 -6.32
C ASP A 77 18.07 8.49 -7.66
N SER A 78 17.50 7.94 -8.74
CA SER A 78 18.16 7.85 -10.06
C SER A 78 17.41 8.54 -11.20
N VAL A 79 16.19 9.06 -10.96
CA VAL A 79 15.37 9.67 -12.03
C VAL A 79 14.98 11.10 -11.68
N ARG A 80 14.34 11.34 -10.53
CA ARG A 80 13.93 12.70 -10.12
C ARG A 80 15.15 13.58 -9.83
N GLY A 81 15.13 14.80 -10.36
CA GLY A 81 16.20 15.77 -10.23
C GLY A 81 17.37 15.57 -11.19
N GLN A 82 17.39 14.48 -11.97
CA GLN A 82 18.43 14.22 -12.97
C GLN A 82 18.14 14.91 -14.30
N LYS A 83 19.18 15.08 -15.11
CA LYS A 83 19.02 15.47 -16.52
C LYS A 83 18.23 14.39 -17.26
N THR A 84 17.46 14.80 -18.28
CA THR A 84 16.60 13.89 -19.04
C THR A 84 17.38 12.71 -19.61
N ASP A 85 18.58 12.93 -20.13
CA ASP A 85 19.41 11.87 -20.74
C ASP A 85 19.87 10.82 -19.70
N ASP A 86 20.29 11.27 -18.52
CA ASP A 86 20.69 10.38 -17.41
C ASP A 86 19.48 9.61 -16.87
N ALA A 87 18.35 10.29 -16.70
CA ALA A 87 17.10 9.68 -16.27
C ALA A 87 16.59 8.62 -17.26
N TYR A 88 16.72 8.88 -18.55
CA TYR A 88 16.35 7.95 -19.62
C TYR A 88 17.24 6.72 -19.60
N SER A 89 18.56 6.92 -19.50
CA SER A 89 19.54 5.84 -19.40
C SER A 89 19.30 4.96 -18.17
N ALA A 90 18.97 5.58 -17.03
CA ALA A 90 18.62 4.87 -15.82
C ALA A 90 17.35 4.02 -16.00
N LEU A 91 16.29 4.58 -16.61
CA LEU A 91 15.04 3.87 -16.86
C LEU A 91 15.22 2.69 -17.82
N GLU A 92 16.02 2.86 -18.88
CA GLU A 92 16.39 1.78 -19.80
C GLU A 92 17.18 0.67 -19.10
N GLY A 93 18.18 1.04 -18.28
CA GLY A 93 18.95 0.09 -17.47
C GLY A 93 18.10 -0.67 -16.46
N TYR A 94 17.05 -0.02 -15.92
CA TYR A 94 16.06 -0.67 -15.06
C TYR A 94 15.06 -1.54 -15.85
N GLY A 95 15.08 -1.49 -17.20
CA GLY A 95 14.29 -2.31 -18.10
C GLY A 95 12.96 -1.70 -18.54
N PHE A 96 12.76 -0.40 -18.35
CA PHE A 96 11.64 0.32 -18.96
C PHE A 96 11.91 0.61 -20.43
N LYS A 97 10.84 0.64 -21.22
CA LYS A 97 10.87 1.01 -22.63
C LYS A 97 10.14 2.34 -22.83
N ASN A 98 10.76 3.23 -23.59
CA ASN A 98 10.13 4.48 -23.98
C ASN A 98 9.16 4.21 -25.13
N ASN A 99 7.86 4.18 -24.83
CA ASN A 99 6.84 3.96 -25.86
C ASN A 99 6.31 5.28 -26.44
N GLN A 100 6.37 6.35 -25.65
CA GLN A 100 5.95 7.70 -26.01
C GLN A 100 6.77 8.72 -25.22
N PRO A 101 6.94 9.96 -25.70
CA PRO A 101 7.69 10.99 -24.98
C PRO A 101 7.28 11.08 -23.51
N LEU A 102 8.26 11.01 -22.60
CA LEU A 102 8.08 11.06 -21.16
C LEU A 102 7.26 9.90 -20.54
N ILE A 103 6.91 8.88 -21.31
CA ILE A 103 6.11 7.72 -20.86
C ILE A 103 6.89 6.43 -21.07
N TRP A 104 7.17 5.78 -19.94
CA TRP A 104 8.01 4.61 -19.84
C TRP A 104 7.19 3.42 -19.36
N VAL A 105 7.34 2.27 -20.01
CA VAL A 105 6.55 1.06 -19.71
C VAL A 105 7.41 -0.17 -19.47
N LYS A 106 7.07 -0.96 -18.44
CA LYS A 106 7.69 -2.25 -18.10
C LYS A 106 6.59 -3.21 -17.62
N GLY A 107 6.18 -4.14 -18.47
CA GLY A 107 5.03 -5.01 -18.18
C GLY A 107 3.75 -4.19 -17.97
N LYS A 108 3.17 -4.23 -16.76
CA LYS A 108 2.00 -3.41 -16.37
C LYS A 108 2.38 -2.06 -15.75
N GLN A 109 3.65 -1.87 -15.39
CA GLN A 109 4.11 -0.63 -14.77
C GLN A 109 4.27 0.46 -15.84
N LYS A 110 3.75 1.64 -15.55
CA LYS A 110 3.90 2.85 -16.35
C LYS A 110 4.49 3.97 -15.51
N VAL A 111 5.55 4.59 -15.98
CA VAL A 111 6.16 5.77 -15.36
C VAL A 111 5.98 6.96 -16.28
N THR A 112 5.43 8.04 -15.74
CA THR A 112 5.29 9.31 -16.45
C THR A 112 6.21 10.34 -15.83
N LEU A 113 7.01 10.99 -16.69
CA LEU A 113 7.96 12.02 -16.30
C LEU A 113 7.36 13.41 -16.56
N LYS A 114 7.78 14.38 -15.76
CA LYS A 114 7.66 15.80 -16.07
C LYS A 114 9.05 16.41 -16.05
N VAL A 115 9.32 17.25 -17.03
CA VAL A 115 10.63 17.87 -17.25
C VAL A 115 10.44 19.39 -17.29
N ASN A 116 11.39 20.15 -16.76
CA ASN A 116 11.38 21.61 -16.83
C ASN A 116 12.09 22.12 -18.09
N SER A 117 12.16 23.44 -18.27
CA SER A 117 12.85 24.07 -19.41
C SER A 117 14.38 23.89 -19.42
N ALA A 118 14.97 23.33 -18.36
CA ALA A 118 16.40 23.04 -18.26
C ALA A 118 16.71 21.55 -18.48
N ASP A 119 15.76 20.79 -19.04
CA ASP A 119 15.84 19.35 -19.26
C ASP A 119 16.17 18.55 -18.00
N VAL A 120 15.57 18.95 -16.87
CA VAL A 120 15.66 18.23 -15.59
C VAL A 120 14.30 17.64 -15.25
N VAL A 121 14.29 16.36 -14.85
CA VAL A 121 13.09 15.66 -14.42
C VAL A 121 12.62 16.21 -13.07
N THR A 122 11.48 16.88 -13.04
CA THR A 122 10.88 17.45 -11.82
C THR A 122 9.96 16.47 -11.10
N SER A 123 9.39 15.51 -11.82
CA SER A 123 8.59 14.43 -11.23
C SER A 123 8.67 13.15 -12.05
N ALA A 124 8.63 12.01 -11.36
CA ALA A 124 8.45 10.70 -11.95
C ALA A 124 7.38 9.96 -11.14
N THR A 125 6.27 9.61 -11.80
CA THR A 125 5.09 9.01 -11.15
C THR A 125 4.85 7.61 -11.72
N SER A 126 4.79 6.60 -10.85
CA SER A 126 4.46 5.23 -11.24
C SER A 126 2.96 4.91 -11.13
N ALA A 127 2.44 4.18 -12.12
CA ALA A 127 1.09 3.61 -12.17
C ALA A 127 1.17 2.12 -12.52
N HIS A 128 0.17 1.33 -12.07
CA HIS A 128 0.05 -0.12 -12.29
C HIS A 128 -1.27 -0.47 -12.98
#